data_AF-A0A413SSE3-F1
#
_entry.id   AF-A0A413SSE3-F1
#
_cell.length_a   1.000
_cell.length_b   1.000
_cell.length_c   1.000
_cell.angle_alpha   90.00
_cell.angle_beta   90.00
_cell.angle_gamma   90.00
#
_symmetry.space_group_name_H-M   'P 1'
#
loop_
_entity.id
_entity.type
_entity.pdbx_description
1 polymer ?
#
loop_
_entity_poly.entity_id
_entity_poly.type
_entity_poly.pdbx_seq_one_letter_code
_entity_poly.pdbx_strand_id
1 'polypeptide(L)'
;MLNEFLEFEAYVKDSESADPRIQPKMLTENYESDDLNGIGGILVILARGFIFGFETEQKIYNEDGLVNENILNDTKYILLQWCGFDLNASESKEKAINDDLENHRQCILEWQETYPEANGWLKKYWLYHCPENKKEQWEKVESKLNDKLCGENEEYSQNRITLASAIAIALAHGPLRKRYMILRKDTSKKPEKDSTKRFTYLYSRVKPHKDGSGKTVHEQTREKILKNIAAYLISKEYHPKNQKFIRLDRGRLMGWYGLDDYRYAREAWYRPRVIWEEKQIMEAHSGDRGWSFIKLSINQEFLEHFEFQLISEEQIDDIDKSRYWILEDTGHGTKSLKCL
;
A
#
# COMPACT_ATOMS: atom_id res chain seq x y z
N MET A 1 1.68 3.69 -3.56
CA MET A 1 3.16 3.57 -3.63
C MET A 1 3.72 4.43 -4.74
N LEU A 2 5.05 4.59 -4.80
CA LEU A 2 5.70 5.04 -6.04
C LEU A 2 5.51 3.98 -7.12
N ASN A 3 5.63 2.69 -6.80
CA ASN A 3 5.37 1.61 -7.75
C ASN A 3 4.31 0.64 -7.21
N GLU A 4 3.03 0.94 -7.46
CA GLU A 4 1.89 0.15 -6.98
C GLU A 4 1.81 -1.25 -7.60
N PHE A 5 2.42 -1.46 -8.77
CA PHE A 5 2.50 -2.78 -9.40
C PHE A 5 3.28 -3.77 -8.54
N LEU A 6 4.34 -3.34 -7.85
CA LEU A 6 5.09 -4.25 -6.99
C LEU A 6 4.27 -4.76 -5.79
N GLU A 7 3.36 -3.95 -5.25
CA GLU A 7 2.45 -4.38 -4.18
C GLU A 7 1.37 -5.31 -4.72
N PHE A 8 0.79 -4.95 -5.86
CA PHE A 8 -0.12 -5.82 -6.57
C PHE A 8 0.50 -7.21 -6.84
N GLU A 9 1.72 -7.26 -7.41
CA GLU A 9 2.40 -8.51 -7.72
C GLU A 9 2.63 -9.38 -6.48
N ALA A 10 2.90 -8.77 -5.33
CA ALA A 10 3.08 -9.50 -4.08
C ALA A 10 1.79 -10.10 -3.52
N TYR A 11 0.62 -9.69 -4.04
CA TYR A 11 -0.68 -10.24 -3.66
C TYR A 11 -1.18 -11.28 -4.65
N VAL A 12 -0.55 -11.44 -5.82
CA VAL A 12 -1.02 -12.38 -6.85
C VAL A 12 -0.01 -13.48 -7.16
N LYS A 13 1.15 -13.48 -6.49
CA LYS A 13 2.24 -14.46 -6.63
C LYS A 13 2.71 -14.93 -5.25
N ASP A 14 3.34 -16.11 -5.23
CA ASP A 14 4.13 -16.68 -4.13
C ASP A 14 3.46 -16.57 -2.75
N SER A 15 2.22 -17.06 -2.64
CA SER A 15 1.47 -17.06 -1.37
C SER A 15 2.13 -17.91 -0.28
N GLU A 16 3.02 -18.83 -0.64
CA GLU A 16 3.67 -19.79 0.27
C GLU A 16 5.17 -19.46 0.44
N SER A 17 5.54 -18.20 0.22
CA SER A 17 6.92 -17.73 0.34
C SER A 17 7.47 -17.93 1.74
N ALA A 18 8.70 -18.42 1.87
CA ALA A 18 9.38 -18.50 3.17
C ALA A 18 9.80 -17.11 3.71
N ASP A 19 9.89 -16.11 2.84
CA ASP A 19 10.18 -14.71 3.18
C ASP A 19 9.07 -13.82 2.60
N PRO A 20 7.83 -13.95 3.12
CA PRO A 20 6.68 -13.31 2.51
C PRO A 20 6.74 -11.79 2.68
N ARG A 21 6.34 -11.06 1.63
CA ARG A 21 6.25 -9.60 1.68
C ARG A 21 5.26 -9.14 2.75
N ILE A 22 4.10 -9.81 2.85
CA ILE A 22 3.16 -9.59 3.96
C ILE A 22 3.68 -10.40 5.15
N GLN A 23 3.66 -9.81 6.34
CA GLN A 23 4.07 -10.53 7.54
C GLN A 23 2.98 -11.52 7.97
N PRO A 24 3.32 -12.80 8.27
CA PRO A 24 2.38 -13.84 8.67
C PRO A 24 1.31 -13.38 9.65
N LYS A 25 1.75 -12.80 10.77
CA LYS A 25 0.90 -12.38 11.89
C LYS A 25 -0.20 -11.40 11.49
N MET A 26 -0.04 -10.64 10.41
CA MET A 26 -1.08 -9.73 9.95
C MET A 26 -2.32 -10.45 9.44
N LEU A 27 -2.10 -11.54 8.70
CA LEU A 27 -3.18 -12.31 8.10
C LEU A 27 -3.49 -13.56 8.90
N THR A 28 -2.61 -13.99 9.81
CA THR A 28 -2.81 -15.20 10.64
C THR A 28 -3.35 -14.92 12.05
N GLU A 29 -3.34 -13.68 12.54
CA GLU A 29 -3.96 -13.31 13.83
C GLU A 29 -5.42 -12.84 13.67
N ASN A 30 -6.25 -13.15 14.67
CA ASN A 30 -7.72 -13.01 14.70
C ASN A 30 -8.30 -11.78 13.95
N TYR A 31 -9.22 -12.03 13.00
CA TYR A 31 -10.06 -11.04 12.31
C TYR A 31 -11.20 -10.49 13.17
N GLU A 32 -10.95 -10.25 14.45
CA GLU A 32 -11.97 -9.75 15.38
C GLU A 32 -12.34 -8.29 15.11
N SER A 33 -11.40 -7.48 14.59
CA SER A 33 -11.64 -6.08 14.22
C SER A 33 -12.37 -5.92 12.87
N ASP A 34 -13.17 -4.86 12.75
CA ASP A 34 -13.92 -4.54 11.52
C ASP A 34 -13.04 -4.03 10.36
N ASP A 35 -11.77 -3.69 10.65
CA ASP A 35 -10.77 -3.31 9.64
C ASP A 35 -10.08 -4.50 8.97
N LEU A 36 -10.39 -5.73 9.40
CA LEU A 36 -9.85 -6.98 8.88
C LEU A 36 -8.31 -6.98 8.77
N ASN A 37 -7.62 -6.37 9.74
CA ASN A 37 -6.15 -6.27 9.77
C ASN A 37 -5.51 -5.68 8.49
N GLY A 38 -6.24 -4.82 7.78
CA GLY A 38 -5.74 -4.16 6.57
C GLY A 38 -6.01 -4.91 5.26
N ILE A 39 -6.73 -6.04 5.29
CA ILE A 39 -7.17 -6.76 4.06
C ILE A 39 -7.87 -5.82 3.08
N GLY A 40 -8.64 -4.84 3.54
CA GLY A 40 -9.30 -3.90 2.64
C GLY A 40 -8.36 -3.14 1.71
N GLY A 41 -7.16 -2.78 2.18
CA GLY A 41 -6.15 -2.16 1.32
C GLY A 41 -5.68 -3.09 0.21
N ILE A 42 -5.49 -4.37 0.55
CA ILE A 42 -5.12 -5.43 -0.40
C ILE A 42 -6.22 -5.61 -1.45
N LEU A 43 -7.48 -5.73 -1.01
CA LEU A 43 -8.64 -5.88 -1.90
C LEU A 43 -8.79 -4.68 -2.84
N VAL A 44 -8.55 -3.45 -2.36
CA VAL A 44 -8.52 -2.25 -3.22
C VAL A 44 -7.44 -2.35 -4.29
N ILE A 45 -6.23 -2.79 -3.96
CA ILE A 45 -5.14 -2.95 -4.93
C ILE A 45 -5.47 -4.05 -5.96
N LEU A 46 -6.01 -5.18 -5.51
CA LEU A 46 -6.43 -6.27 -6.39
C LEU A 46 -7.55 -5.84 -7.34
N ALA A 47 -8.57 -5.15 -6.82
CA ALA A 47 -9.65 -4.60 -7.63
C ALA A 47 -9.13 -3.63 -8.69
N ARG A 48 -8.18 -2.74 -8.34
CA ARG A 48 -7.55 -1.85 -9.32
C ARG A 48 -6.80 -2.63 -10.39
N GLY A 49 -6.02 -3.63 -10.01
CA GLY A 49 -5.25 -4.46 -10.94
C GLY A 49 -6.13 -5.26 -11.89
N PHE A 50 -7.28 -5.76 -11.42
CA PHE A 50 -8.25 -6.44 -12.27
C PHE A 50 -8.99 -5.45 -13.19
N ILE A 51 -9.71 -4.47 -12.61
CA ILE A 51 -10.57 -3.52 -13.35
C ILE A 51 -9.77 -2.79 -14.43
N PHE A 52 -8.58 -2.27 -14.11
CA PHE A 52 -7.83 -1.45 -15.07
C PHE A 52 -6.75 -2.24 -15.83
N GLY A 53 -6.50 -3.49 -15.47
CA GLY A 53 -5.54 -4.36 -16.17
C GLY A 53 -6.18 -5.21 -17.27
N PHE A 54 -7.45 -5.55 -17.14
CA PHE A 54 -8.15 -6.50 -18.00
C PHE A 54 -9.43 -5.95 -18.64
N GLU A 55 -9.84 -4.72 -18.29
CA GLU A 55 -10.95 -4.01 -18.96
C GLU A 55 -10.48 -2.72 -19.61
N THR A 56 -11.15 -2.33 -20.69
CA THR A 56 -10.94 -1.02 -21.32
C THR A 56 -11.81 0.03 -20.65
N GLU A 57 -11.39 1.30 -20.65
CA GLU A 57 -12.18 2.39 -20.02
C GLU A 57 -13.63 2.46 -20.53
N GLN A 58 -13.84 2.17 -21.82
CA GLN A 58 -15.15 2.13 -22.46
C GLN A 58 -16.06 0.99 -21.97
N LYS A 59 -15.47 -0.06 -21.37
CA LYS A 59 -16.21 -1.16 -20.76
C LYS A 59 -16.51 -0.89 -19.28
N ILE A 60 -15.67 -0.08 -18.62
CA ILE A 60 -15.81 0.31 -17.21
C ILE A 60 -17.07 1.15 -16.98
N TYR A 61 -17.26 2.17 -17.81
CA TYR A 61 -18.39 3.09 -17.70
C TYR A 61 -19.36 2.88 -18.86
N ASN A 62 -20.66 2.83 -18.56
CA ASN A 62 -21.70 2.84 -19.57
C ASN A 62 -21.87 4.25 -20.17
N GLU A 63 -22.78 4.40 -21.14
CA GLU A 63 -23.03 5.68 -21.84
C GLU A 63 -23.47 6.81 -20.89
N ASP A 64 -24.09 6.46 -19.75
CA ASP A 64 -24.50 7.41 -18.71
C ASP A 64 -23.37 7.77 -17.73
N GLY A 65 -22.17 7.22 -17.91
CA GLY A 65 -21.03 7.40 -17.01
C GLY A 65 -21.13 6.60 -15.71
N LEU A 66 -22.07 5.66 -15.62
CA LEU A 66 -22.21 4.74 -14.49
C LEU A 66 -21.33 3.50 -14.69
N VAL A 67 -20.86 2.92 -13.59
CA VAL A 67 -20.04 1.70 -13.64
C VAL A 67 -20.89 0.54 -14.13
N ASN A 68 -20.37 -0.23 -15.08
CA ASN A 68 -21.05 -1.41 -15.60
C ASN A 68 -21.23 -2.47 -14.48
N GLU A 69 -22.46 -2.91 -14.25
CA GLU A 69 -22.80 -3.92 -13.24
C GLU A 69 -22.01 -5.21 -13.44
N ASN A 70 -21.74 -5.54 -14.69
CA ASN A 70 -20.89 -6.65 -15.09
C ASN A 70 -19.51 -6.59 -14.41
N ILE A 71 -18.86 -5.43 -14.40
CA ILE A 71 -17.53 -5.27 -13.81
C ILE A 71 -17.59 -5.33 -12.29
N LEU A 72 -18.67 -4.85 -11.69
CA LEU A 72 -18.87 -4.98 -10.25
C LEU A 72 -18.94 -6.45 -9.84
N ASN A 73 -19.70 -7.27 -10.58
CA ASN A 73 -19.85 -8.70 -10.29
C ASN A 73 -18.57 -9.49 -10.59
N ASP A 74 -17.89 -9.20 -11.70
CA ASP A 74 -16.61 -9.84 -12.04
C ASP A 74 -15.53 -9.53 -11.01
N THR A 75 -15.44 -8.27 -10.58
CA THR A 75 -14.47 -7.86 -9.58
C THR A 75 -14.77 -8.53 -8.23
N LYS A 76 -16.05 -8.59 -7.81
CA LYS A 76 -16.44 -9.34 -6.60
C LYS A 76 -16.01 -10.80 -6.70
N TYR A 77 -16.26 -11.44 -7.84
CA TYR A 77 -15.86 -12.83 -8.09
C TYR A 77 -14.35 -13.02 -7.94
N ILE A 78 -13.53 -12.17 -8.57
CA ILE A 78 -12.07 -12.23 -8.45
C ILE A 78 -11.58 -12.04 -7.02
N LEU A 79 -12.16 -11.08 -6.28
CA LEU A 79 -11.80 -10.84 -4.87
C LEU A 79 -12.16 -12.01 -3.96
N LEU A 80 -13.33 -12.63 -4.17
CA LEU A 80 -13.77 -13.82 -3.42
C LEU A 80 -12.88 -15.03 -3.72
N GLN A 81 -12.54 -15.24 -5.00
CA GLN A 81 -11.59 -16.27 -5.44
C GLN A 81 -10.22 -16.05 -4.79
N TRP A 82 -9.73 -14.80 -4.75
CA TRP A 82 -8.47 -14.47 -4.08
C TRP A 82 -8.49 -14.78 -2.58
N CYS A 83 -9.60 -14.50 -1.90
CA CYS A 83 -9.82 -14.88 -0.50
C CYS A 83 -9.80 -16.40 -0.28
N GLY A 84 -10.06 -17.19 -1.32
CA GLY A 84 -10.08 -18.66 -1.29
C GLY A 84 -11.41 -19.26 -0.88
N PHE A 85 -12.50 -18.53 -1.11
CA PHE A 85 -13.84 -19.02 -0.87
C PHE A 85 -14.26 -20.05 -1.91
N ASP A 86 -14.88 -21.12 -1.44
CA ASP A 86 -15.51 -22.11 -2.31
C ASP A 86 -16.88 -21.62 -2.78
N LEU A 87 -16.89 -20.96 -3.94
CA LEU A 87 -18.11 -20.42 -4.56
C LEU A 87 -19.08 -21.51 -5.04
N ASN A 88 -18.64 -22.78 -5.12
CA ASN A 88 -19.50 -23.90 -5.52
C ASN A 88 -20.18 -24.57 -4.32
N ALA A 89 -19.55 -24.53 -3.14
CA ALA A 89 -20.07 -25.14 -1.91
C ALA A 89 -20.97 -24.21 -1.09
N SER A 90 -21.02 -22.91 -1.43
CA SER A 90 -21.78 -21.94 -0.66
C SER A 90 -23.28 -21.95 -1.00
N GLU A 91 -24.17 -22.12 -0.01
CA GLU A 91 -25.63 -21.90 -0.14
C GLU A 91 -26.02 -20.41 -0.16
N SER A 92 -25.03 -19.52 -0.27
CA SER A 92 -25.16 -18.08 -0.09
C SER A 92 -25.44 -17.33 -1.41
N LYS A 93 -25.74 -16.03 -1.33
CA LYS A 93 -26.03 -15.17 -2.50
C LYS A 93 -24.87 -15.13 -3.52
N GLU A 94 -23.66 -15.48 -3.10
CA GLU A 94 -22.46 -15.58 -3.92
C GLU A 94 -22.54 -16.73 -4.94
N LYS A 95 -23.34 -17.76 -4.66
CA LYS A 95 -23.69 -18.76 -5.68
C LYS A 95 -24.44 -18.11 -6.84
N ALA A 96 -25.30 -17.12 -6.59
CA ALA A 96 -25.99 -16.39 -7.64
C ALA A 96 -25.02 -15.56 -8.51
N ILE A 97 -23.92 -15.04 -7.94
CA ILE A 97 -22.86 -14.39 -8.73
C ILE A 97 -22.22 -15.41 -9.68
N ASN A 98 -21.97 -16.64 -9.21
CA ASN A 98 -21.40 -17.73 -10.02
C ASN A 98 -22.39 -18.25 -11.08
N ASP A 99 -23.68 -18.35 -10.75
CA ASP A 99 -24.75 -18.78 -11.65
C ASP A 99 -24.99 -17.74 -12.78
N ASP A 100 -24.94 -16.44 -12.49
CA ASP A 100 -24.97 -15.36 -13.50
C ASP A 100 -23.71 -15.33 -14.40
N LEU A 101 -22.65 -16.04 -13.99
CA LEU A 101 -21.37 -16.17 -14.68
C LEU A 101 -21.24 -17.47 -15.50
N GLU A 102 -22.34 -18.21 -15.73
CA GLU A 102 -22.37 -19.51 -16.46
C GLU A 102 -21.67 -19.48 -17.85
N ASN A 103 -21.37 -18.29 -18.40
CA ASN A 103 -20.37 -18.10 -19.44
C ASN A 103 -19.22 -17.23 -18.91
N HIS A 104 -18.09 -17.85 -18.55
CA HIS A 104 -16.90 -17.12 -18.11
C HIS A 104 -16.56 -15.99 -19.08
N ARG A 105 -16.48 -14.76 -18.56
CA ARG A 105 -16.08 -13.60 -19.35
C ARG A 105 -14.60 -13.66 -19.67
N GLN A 106 -14.26 -13.19 -20.85
CA GLN A 106 -12.89 -13.21 -21.37
C GLN A 106 -11.87 -12.58 -20.40
N CYS A 107 -12.23 -11.47 -19.74
CA CYS A 107 -11.38 -10.79 -18.75
C CYS A 107 -11.07 -11.65 -17.52
N ILE A 108 -12.02 -12.47 -17.04
CA ILE A 108 -11.82 -13.39 -15.91
C ILE A 108 -10.85 -14.50 -16.32
N LEU A 109 -11.02 -15.04 -17.52
CA LEU A 109 -10.14 -16.08 -18.06
C LEU A 109 -8.71 -15.56 -18.22
N GLU A 110 -8.56 -14.37 -18.79
CA GLU A 110 -7.25 -13.70 -18.94
C GLU A 110 -6.59 -13.44 -17.58
N TRP A 111 -7.35 -12.99 -16.58
CA TRP A 111 -6.85 -12.83 -15.21
C TRP A 111 -6.33 -14.15 -14.64
N GLN A 112 -7.12 -15.22 -14.75
CA GLN A 112 -6.75 -16.53 -14.22
C GLN A 112 -5.54 -17.14 -14.93
N GLU A 113 -5.41 -16.90 -16.24
CA GLU A 113 -4.24 -17.31 -17.02
C GLU A 113 -3.00 -16.49 -16.64
N THR A 114 -3.16 -15.17 -16.44
CA THR A 114 -2.05 -14.27 -16.12
C THR A 114 -1.55 -14.45 -14.68
N TYR A 115 -2.48 -14.68 -13.73
CA TYR A 115 -2.21 -14.78 -12.30
C TYR A 115 -2.82 -16.05 -11.68
N PRO A 116 -2.38 -17.26 -12.09
CA PRO A 116 -2.96 -18.51 -11.61
C PRO A 116 -2.78 -18.72 -10.10
N GLU A 117 -1.70 -18.18 -9.53
CA GLU A 117 -1.40 -18.25 -8.09
C GLU A 117 -2.32 -17.38 -7.24
N ALA A 118 -2.97 -16.36 -7.83
CA ALA A 118 -3.91 -15.49 -7.13
C ALA A 118 -5.14 -16.25 -6.64
N ASN A 119 -5.52 -17.36 -7.29
CA ASN A 119 -6.65 -18.15 -6.87
C ASN A 119 -6.39 -18.80 -5.50
N GLY A 120 -7.21 -18.47 -4.52
CA GLY A 120 -7.09 -18.92 -3.14
C GLY A 120 -5.83 -18.41 -2.43
N TRP A 121 -5.24 -17.32 -2.90
CA TRP A 121 -3.99 -16.78 -2.37
C TRP A 121 -4.05 -16.59 -0.86
N LEU A 122 -5.10 -15.95 -0.32
CA LEU A 122 -5.22 -15.70 1.12
C LEU A 122 -5.30 -16.99 1.92
N LYS A 123 -6.10 -17.96 1.45
CA LYS A 123 -6.24 -19.28 2.07
C LYS A 123 -4.92 -20.04 2.09
N LYS A 124 -4.22 -20.10 0.95
CA LYS A 124 -2.91 -20.75 0.82
C LYS A 124 -1.89 -20.10 1.76
N TYR A 125 -1.80 -18.77 1.72
CA TYR A 125 -0.95 -17.99 2.60
C TYR A 125 -1.21 -18.28 4.08
N TRP A 126 -2.49 -18.22 4.48
CA TRP A 126 -2.91 -18.46 5.85
C TRP A 126 -2.56 -19.87 6.31
N LEU A 127 -2.88 -20.88 5.50
CA LEU A 127 -2.59 -22.28 5.82
C LEU A 127 -1.08 -22.56 5.87
N TYR A 128 -0.28 -21.92 5.03
CA TYR A 128 1.17 -22.08 5.04
C TYR A 128 1.79 -21.48 6.32
N HIS A 129 1.38 -20.27 6.68
CA HIS A 129 1.98 -19.48 7.75
C HIS A 129 1.35 -19.64 9.15
N CYS A 130 0.18 -20.26 9.27
CA CYS A 130 -0.45 -20.50 10.57
C CYS A 130 0.19 -21.71 11.29
N PRO A 131 0.61 -21.58 12.57
CA PRO A 131 1.38 -22.60 13.26
C PRO A 131 0.60 -23.84 13.71
N GLU A 132 -0.72 -23.80 13.97
CA GLU A 132 -1.48 -24.94 14.56
C GLU A 132 -2.96 -25.04 14.10
N ASN A 133 -3.54 -26.25 14.08
CA ASN A 133 -4.98 -26.56 13.83
C ASN A 133 -5.61 -25.86 12.59
N LYS A 134 -4.95 -26.00 11.44
CA LYS A 134 -5.14 -25.20 10.23
C LYS A 134 -6.56 -25.21 9.65
N LYS A 135 -7.21 -26.38 9.53
CA LYS A 135 -8.44 -26.52 8.74
C LYS A 135 -9.68 -25.96 9.44
N GLU A 136 -9.94 -26.41 10.68
CA GLU A 136 -11.10 -25.96 11.47
C GLU A 136 -11.02 -24.47 11.84
N GLN A 137 -9.80 -23.93 11.98
CA GLN A 137 -9.60 -22.50 12.21
C GLN A 137 -9.85 -21.68 10.96
N TRP A 138 -9.40 -22.17 9.79
CA TRP A 138 -9.68 -21.51 8.52
C TRP A 138 -11.17 -21.43 8.26
N GLU A 139 -11.96 -22.48 8.49
CA GLU A 139 -13.42 -22.45 8.29
C GLU A 139 -14.09 -21.33 9.13
N LYS A 140 -13.62 -21.10 10.35
CA LYS A 140 -14.08 -19.97 11.19
C LYS A 140 -13.64 -18.62 10.65
N VAL A 141 -12.42 -18.52 10.14
CA VAL A 141 -11.88 -17.31 9.50
C VAL A 141 -12.67 -16.99 8.23
N GLU A 142 -12.88 -17.98 7.38
CA GLU A 142 -13.63 -17.92 6.12
C GLU A 142 -15.06 -17.45 6.37
N SER A 143 -15.77 -18.04 7.33
CA SER A 143 -17.11 -17.59 7.74
C SER A 143 -17.12 -16.13 8.19
N LYS A 144 -16.18 -15.71 9.05
CA LYS A 144 -16.08 -14.30 9.49
C LYS A 144 -15.76 -13.34 8.36
N LEU A 145 -14.85 -13.71 7.46
CA LEU A 145 -14.48 -12.90 6.30
C LEU A 145 -15.69 -12.77 5.36
N ASN A 146 -16.41 -13.85 5.11
CA ASN A 146 -17.62 -13.84 4.28
C ASN A 146 -18.68 -12.91 4.88
N ASP A 147 -18.99 -13.06 6.17
CA ASP A 147 -19.94 -12.18 6.86
C ASP A 147 -19.52 -10.72 6.74
N LYS A 148 -18.23 -10.41 6.96
CA LYS A 148 -17.70 -9.05 6.94
C LYS A 148 -17.69 -8.42 5.55
N LEU A 149 -17.19 -9.13 4.56
CA LEU A 149 -16.99 -8.63 3.20
C LEU A 149 -18.29 -8.56 2.38
N CYS A 150 -19.25 -9.45 2.66
CA CYS A 150 -20.49 -9.59 1.87
C CYS A 150 -21.76 -9.06 2.57
N GLY A 151 -21.65 -8.45 3.75
CA GLY A 151 -22.82 -7.95 4.49
C GLY A 151 -23.56 -6.78 3.82
N GLU A 152 -24.86 -6.97 3.51
CA GLU A 152 -25.70 -6.01 2.75
C GLU A 152 -26.21 -4.79 3.55
N ASN A 153 -26.36 -4.91 4.88
CA ASN A 153 -27.08 -3.91 5.69
C ASN A 153 -26.18 -2.87 6.37
N GLU A 154 -24.88 -2.86 6.08
CA GLU A 154 -23.89 -2.06 6.83
C GLU A 154 -22.92 -1.28 5.95
N GLU A 155 -23.18 -1.19 4.64
CA GLU A 155 -22.33 -0.49 3.65
C GLU A 155 -22.08 0.99 4.00
N TYR A 156 -22.98 1.60 4.77
CA TYR A 156 -22.88 2.99 5.24
C TYR A 156 -22.20 3.15 6.60
N SER A 157 -21.82 2.06 7.28
CA SER A 157 -21.04 2.14 8.50
C SER A 157 -19.60 2.54 8.14
N GLN A 158 -19.19 3.74 8.54
CA GLN A 158 -17.92 4.38 8.13
C GLN A 158 -16.64 3.60 8.51
N ASN A 159 -16.76 2.45 9.20
CA ASN A 159 -15.66 1.69 9.78
C ASN A 159 -15.57 0.22 9.31
N ARG A 160 -16.45 -0.26 8.41
CA ARG A 160 -16.42 -1.65 7.91
C ARG A 160 -16.04 -1.68 6.43
N ILE A 161 -15.12 -2.58 6.07
CA ILE A 161 -14.74 -2.83 4.69
C ILE A 161 -15.62 -3.95 4.12
N THR A 162 -16.39 -3.63 3.07
CA THR A 162 -17.12 -4.59 2.22
C THR A 162 -16.48 -4.67 0.82
N LEU A 163 -16.82 -5.70 0.03
CA LEU A 163 -16.38 -5.79 -1.37
C LEU A 163 -16.80 -4.56 -2.18
N ALA A 164 -18.05 -4.11 -2.00
CA ALA A 164 -18.56 -2.92 -2.67
C ALA A 164 -17.74 -1.66 -2.30
N SER A 165 -17.40 -1.49 -1.01
CA SER A 165 -16.57 -0.37 -0.58
C SER A 165 -15.15 -0.43 -1.17
N ALA A 166 -14.55 -1.62 -1.25
CA ALA A 166 -13.22 -1.80 -1.83
C ALA A 166 -13.23 -1.48 -3.34
N ILE A 167 -14.25 -1.93 -4.07
CA ILE A 167 -14.42 -1.65 -5.50
C ILE A 167 -14.66 -0.15 -5.73
N ALA A 168 -15.51 0.49 -4.92
CA ALA A 168 -15.75 1.93 -5.02
C ALA A 168 -14.48 2.76 -4.79
N ILE A 169 -13.67 2.40 -3.78
CA ILE A 169 -12.38 3.04 -3.52
C ILE A 169 -11.39 2.78 -4.67
N ALA A 170 -11.37 1.56 -5.23
CA ALA A 170 -10.53 1.20 -6.36
C ALA A 170 -10.84 2.07 -7.60
N LEU A 171 -12.13 2.20 -7.95
CA LEU A 171 -12.59 3.05 -9.05
C LEU A 171 -12.22 4.52 -8.83
N ALA A 172 -12.41 5.04 -7.62
CA ALA A 172 -12.05 6.42 -7.27
C ALA A 172 -10.53 6.69 -7.37
N HIS A 173 -9.69 5.67 -7.10
CA HIS A 173 -8.23 5.78 -7.23
C HIS A 173 -7.72 5.57 -8.67
N GLY A 174 -8.49 4.92 -9.54
CA GLY A 174 -8.10 4.66 -10.94
C GLY A 174 -7.01 3.56 -11.09
N PRO A 175 -6.36 3.46 -12.26
CA PRO A 175 -5.37 2.42 -12.55
C PRO A 175 -4.20 2.43 -11.57
N LEU A 176 -3.55 1.27 -11.40
CA LEU A 176 -2.28 1.16 -10.66
C LEU A 176 -1.22 2.07 -11.29
N ARG A 177 -0.43 2.73 -10.45
CA ARG A 177 0.51 3.78 -10.88
C ARG A 177 1.94 3.36 -10.59
N LYS A 178 2.80 3.65 -11.56
CA LYS A 178 4.25 3.70 -11.40
C LYS A 178 4.69 5.15 -11.55
N ARG A 179 5.41 5.64 -10.55
CA ARG A 179 5.86 7.01 -10.39
C ARG A 179 7.24 7.01 -9.76
N TYR A 180 7.92 8.11 -9.95
CA TYR A 180 9.25 8.35 -9.44
C TYR A 180 9.22 9.59 -8.56
N MET A 181 10.12 9.64 -7.59
CA MET A 181 10.29 10.84 -6.78
C MET A 181 11.60 11.50 -7.18
N ILE A 182 11.54 12.78 -7.51
CA ILE A 182 12.74 13.59 -7.73
C ILE A 182 13.03 14.46 -6.52
N LEU A 183 14.32 14.71 -6.31
CA LEU A 183 14.80 15.72 -5.37
C LEU A 183 16.12 16.30 -5.86
N ARG A 184 16.36 17.57 -5.53
CA ARG A 184 17.56 18.31 -5.90
C ARG A 184 18.78 17.72 -5.19
N LYS A 185 19.90 17.58 -5.93
CA LYS A 185 21.19 17.14 -5.41
C LYS A 185 21.81 18.17 -4.46
N ASP A 186 22.78 17.73 -3.65
CA ASP A 186 23.56 18.61 -2.80
C ASP A 186 24.29 19.68 -3.63
N THR A 187 24.05 20.94 -3.31
CA THR A 187 24.65 22.11 -3.96
C THR A 187 25.85 22.66 -3.18
N SER A 188 26.26 21.99 -2.09
CA SER A 188 27.43 22.38 -1.31
C SER A 188 28.71 22.37 -2.16
N LYS A 189 29.69 23.19 -1.76
CA LYS A 189 30.99 23.30 -2.48
C LYS A 189 31.79 21.99 -2.51
N LYS A 190 31.47 21.04 -1.62
CA LYS A 190 32.12 19.73 -1.51
C LYS A 190 31.05 18.65 -1.36
N PRO A 191 30.33 18.32 -2.46
CA PRO A 191 29.28 17.33 -2.40
C PRO A 191 29.87 15.96 -2.06
N GLU A 192 29.11 15.16 -1.32
CA GLU A 192 29.49 13.79 -0.98
C GLU A 192 29.55 12.94 -2.26
N LYS A 193 30.69 12.28 -2.49
CA LYS A 193 30.96 11.45 -3.67
C LYS A 193 30.71 9.97 -3.40
N ASP A 194 30.70 9.58 -2.12
CA ASP A 194 30.41 8.21 -1.71
C ASP A 194 28.93 7.89 -1.90
N SER A 195 28.66 6.91 -2.77
CA SER A 195 27.30 6.46 -3.07
C SER A 195 26.55 5.90 -1.85
N THR A 196 27.26 5.38 -0.85
CA THR A 196 26.66 4.84 0.40
C THR A 196 26.21 5.95 1.37
N LYS A 197 26.78 7.15 1.20
CA LYS A 197 26.44 8.36 1.96
C LYS A 197 25.49 9.29 1.19
N ARG A 198 24.91 8.80 0.10
CA ARG A 198 23.85 9.49 -0.65
C ARG A 198 22.72 9.91 0.31
N PHE A 199 22.18 11.11 0.09
CA PHE A 199 21.13 11.72 0.92
C PHE A 199 21.51 12.09 2.36
N THR A 200 22.75 11.89 2.82
CA THR A 200 23.15 12.36 4.16
C THR A 200 22.94 13.86 4.35
N TYR A 201 23.13 14.65 3.29
CA TYR A 201 22.90 16.10 3.27
C TYR A 201 21.46 16.52 3.60
N LEU A 202 20.48 15.61 3.48
CA LEU A 202 19.09 15.90 3.84
C LEU A 202 18.84 15.85 5.36
N TYR A 203 19.72 15.19 6.12
CA TYR A 203 19.41 14.74 7.47
C TYR A 203 20.46 15.16 8.50
N SER A 204 19.97 15.70 9.60
CA SER A 204 20.66 15.92 10.86
C SER A 204 19.87 15.26 11.99
N ARG A 205 20.46 15.19 13.19
CA ARG A 205 19.75 14.71 14.39
C ARG A 205 19.69 15.82 15.44
N VAL A 206 18.57 15.88 16.16
CA VAL A 206 18.50 16.62 17.43
C VAL A 206 19.63 16.08 18.32
N LYS A 207 20.41 16.96 18.96
CA LYS A 207 21.67 16.68 19.69
C LYS A 207 21.80 15.22 20.18
N PRO A 208 22.97 14.57 19.97
CA PRO A 208 23.14 13.14 20.24
C PRO A 208 22.77 12.78 21.67
N HIS A 209 22.48 11.50 21.88
CA HIS A 209 22.28 10.96 23.22
C HIS A 209 23.49 11.32 24.11
N LYS A 210 23.28 11.40 25.44
CA LYS A 210 24.34 11.78 26.40
C LYS A 210 25.62 10.94 26.28
N ASP A 211 25.52 9.73 25.72
CA ASP A 211 26.61 8.78 25.45
C ASP A 211 27.33 9.02 24.10
N GLY A 212 26.96 10.04 23.34
CA GLY A 212 27.53 10.34 22.03
C GLY A 212 27.04 9.43 20.90
N SER A 213 26.13 8.48 21.18
CA SER A 213 25.50 7.63 20.17
C SER A 213 24.43 8.39 19.36
N GLY A 214 24.20 7.95 18.13
CA GLY A 214 23.20 8.56 17.25
C GLY A 214 23.61 9.91 16.66
N LYS A 215 24.87 10.07 16.26
CA LYS A 215 25.33 11.26 15.49
C LYS A 215 24.93 11.23 14.02
N THR A 216 24.78 10.04 13.44
CA THR A 216 24.46 9.84 12.01
C THR A 216 23.13 9.12 11.84
N VAL A 217 22.45 9.39 10.72
CA VAL A 217 21.20 8.72 10.36
C VAL A 217 21.53 7.51 9.47
N HIS A 218 21.20 6.31 9.94
CA HIS A 218 21.43 5.07 9.20
C HIS A 218 20.69 5.06 7.86
N GLU A 219 21.28 4.39 6.85
CA GLU A 219 20.74 4.30 5.49
C GLU A 219 19.27 3.86 5.46
N GLN A 220 18.93 2.78 6.17
CA GLN A 220 17.55 2.31 6.28
C GLN A 220 16.59 3.37 6.84
N THR A 221 17.05 4.21 7.77
CA THR A 221 16.21 5.31 8.30
C THR A 221 16.04 6.42 7.27
N ARG A 222 17.09 6.72 6.49
CA ARG A 222 17.03 7.70 5.39
C ARG A 222 16.03 7.26 4.32
N GLU A 223 16.08 6.00 3.89
CA GLU A 223 15.12 5.42 2.94
C GLU A 223 13.69 5.45 3.48
N LYS A 224 13.50 5.10 4.77
CA LYS A 224 12.20 5.17 5.44
C LYS A 224 11.60 6.58 5.39
N ILE A 225 12.41 7.62 5.61
CA ILE A 225 11.94 9.01 5.54
C ILE A 225 11.59 9.42 4.10
N LEU A 226 12.42 9.06 3.10
CA LEU A 226 12.15 9.38 1.69
C LEU A 226 10.81 8.79 1.21
N LYS A 227 10.56 7.52 1.50
CA LYS A 227 9.29 6.88 1.15
C LYS A 227 8.11 7.49 1.92
N ASN A 228 8.29 7.96 3.17
CA ASN A 228 7.23 8.66 3.91
C ASN A 228 6.91 10.01 3.28
N ILE A 229 7.92 10.71 2.75
CA ILE A 229 7.73 11.92 1.95
C ILE A 229 6.95 11.59 0.68
N ALA A 230 7.32 10.52 -0.04
CA ALA A 230 6.56 10.07 -1.21
C ALA A 230 5.09 9.74 -0.86
N ALA A 231 4.84 9.01 0.22
CA ALA A 231 3.49 8.72 0.71
C ALA A 231 2.69 9.99 1.05
N TYR A 232 3.37 10.99 1.64
CA TYR A 232 2.80 12.30 1.91
C TYR A 232 2.39 13.03 0.64
N LEU A 233 3.28 13.09 -0.36
CA LEU A 233 3.04 13.76 -1.64
C LEU A 233 1.90 13.08 -2.41
N ILE A 234 1.88 11.74 -2.47
CA ILE A 234 0.80 10.97 -3.12
C ILE A 234 -0.53 11.27 -2.44
N SER A 235 -0.57 11.22 -1.10
CA SER A 235 -1.81 11.45 -0.36
C SER A 235 -2.35 12.86 -0.57
N LYS A 236 -1.47 13.87 -0.65
CA LYS A 236 -1.83 15.28 -0.90
C LYS A 236 -2.61 15.49 -2.19
N GLU A 237 -2.40 14.68 -3.22
CA GLU A 237 -3.13 14.79 -4.50
C GLU A 237 -4.64 14.53 -4.35
N TYR A 238 -5.04 13.72 -3.37
CA TYR A 238 -6.43 13.37 -3.11
C TYR A 238 -7.07 14.21 -2.01
N HIS A 239 -6.33 15.15 -1.42
CA HIS A 239 -6.81 15.94 -0.28
C HIS A 239 -7.33 17.33 -0.72
N PRO A 240 -8.35 17.87 -0.01
CA PRO A 240 -8.80 19.24 -0.21
C PRO A 240 -7.67 20.26 -0.19
N LYS A 241 -7.81 21.29 -1.02
CA LYS A 241 -6.90 22.45 -1.05
C LYS A 241 -6.77 23.03 0.36
N ASN A 242 -5.53 23.36 0.76
CA ASN A 242 -5.16 23.93 2.07
C ASN A 242 -5.14 22.97 3.27
N GLN A 243 -5.38 21.66 3.08
CA GLN A 243 -5.21 20.71 4.17
C GLN A 243 -3.73 20.64 4.61
N LYS A 244 -3.47 20.89 5.91
CA LYS A 244 -2.11 20.98 6.47
C LYS A 244 -1.42 19.64 6.70
N PHE A 245 -2.19 18.59 7.03
CA PHE A 245 -1.67 17.27 7.36
C PHE A 245 -2.45 16.19 6.61
N ILE A 246 -1.80 15.06 6.33
CA ILE A 246 -2.47 13.86 5.83
C ILE A 246 -2.79 12.92 6.99
N ARG A 247 -3.72 12.00 6.78
CA ARG A 247 -3.86 10.82 7.64
C ARG A 247 -2.93 9.74 7.10
N LEU A 248 -1.84 9.47 7.82
CA LEU A 248 -0.98 8.32 7.53
C LEU A 248 -1.47 7.17 8.41
N ASP A 249 -2.17 6.23 7.79
CA ASP A 249 -2.73 5.07 8.47
C ASP A 249 -1.68 3.99 8.71
N ARG A 250 -1.77 3.30 9.85
CA ARG A 250 -0.92 2.17 10.25
C ARG A 250 -0.93 1.07 9.17
N GLY A 251 -2.07 0.82 8.53
CA GLY A 251 -2.24 -0.20 7.49
C GLY A 251 -1.74 0.21 6.10
N ARG A 252 -1.57 1.51 5.83
CA ARG A 252 -1.11 2.02 4.51
C ARG A 252 0.40 1.87 4.30
N LEU A 253 1.12 1.49 5.35
CA LEU A 253 2.58 1.32 5.39
C LEU A 253 2.99 -0.15 5.22
N MET A 254 2.02 -1.05 5.08
CA MET A 254 2.22 -2.49 5.03
C MET A 254 2.99 -2.85 3.75
N GLY A 255 4.13 -3.53 3.93
CA GLY A 255 4.99 -3.96 2.82
C GLY A 255 5.86 -2.88 2.17
N TRP A 256 5.95 -1.65 2.70
CA TRP A 256 6.85 -0.60 2.18
C TRP A 256 8.23 -0.60 2.85
N TYR A 257 8.28 -1.03 4.12
CA TYR A 257 9.41 -0.85 5.01
C TYR A 257 9.78 -2.16 5.68
N GLY A 258 10.76 -2.85 5.11
CA GLY A 258 11.39 -3.98 5.77
C GLY A 258 11.85 -3.61 7.19
N LEU A 259 11.64 -4.59 8.06
CA LEU A 259 11.91 -4.70 9.50
C LEU A 259 10.83 -4.14 10.42
N ASP A 260 10.01 -5.10 10.85
CA ASP A 260 9.53 -5.34 12.21
C ASP A 260 9.03 -4.12 12.98
N ASP A 261 7.71 -3.99 13.03
CA ASP A 261 7.07 -3.62 14.28
C ASP A 261 5.65 -4.16 14.42
N TYR A 262 5.52 -5.46 14.72
CA TYR A 262 4.24 -6.04 15.18
C TYR A 262 3.70 -5.35 16.45
N ARG A 263 4.54 -4.58 17.16
CA ARG A 263 4.16 -3.79 18.34
C ARG A 263 3.71 -2.38 17.95
N TYR A 264 3.75 -2.04 16.67
CA TYR A 264 3.21 -0.80 16.10
C TYR A 264 3.77 0.49 16.74
N ALA A 265 5.02 0.48 17.19
CA ALA A 265 5.63 1.65 17.80
C ALA A 265 5.68 2.80 16.80
N ARG A 266 5.27 3.99 17.27
CA ARG A 266 5.25 5.22 16.48
C ARG A 266 6.62 5.53 15.89
N GLU A 267 7.68 5.20 16.61
CA GLU A 267 9.08 5.38 16.23
C GLU A 267 9.50 4.50 15.06
N ALA A 268 8.72 3.47 14.67
CA ALA A 268 9.01 2.62 13.53
C ALA A 268 8.73 3.31 12.20
N TRP A 269 7.89 4.35 12.18
CA TRP A 269 7.47 5.05 10.95
C TRP A 269 7.39 6.59 11.07
N TYR A 270 7.35 7.17 12.27
CA TYR A 270 7.54 8.60 12.52
C TYR A 270 8.92 8.84 13.16
N ARG A 271 9.74 9.74 12.60
CA ARG A 271 11.13 9.97 13.05
C ARG A 271 11.33 11.40 13.61
N PRO A 272 10.81 11.72 14.81
CA PRO A 272 10.86 13.08 15.39
C PRO A 272 12.27 13.54 15.81
N ARG A 273 13.26 12.65 15.78
CA ARG A 273 14.65 12.99 16.10
C ARG A 273 15.49 13.28 14.87
N VAL A 274 14.94 13.08 13.67
CA VAL A 274 15.61 13.39 12.41
C VAL A 274 15.09 14.73 11.91
N ILE A 275 16.01 15.67 11.77
CA ILE A 275 15.76 17.08 11.46
C ILE A 275 16.54 17.47 10.22
N TRP A 276 16.20 18.61 9.63
CA TRP A 276 16.99 19.28 8.62
C TRP A 276 17.42 20.62 9.21
N GLU A 277 18.73 20.82 9.35
CA GLU A 277 19.31 21.92 10.11
C GLU A 277 18.75 21.95 11.54
N GLU A 278 17.95 22.97 11.89
CA GLU A 278 17.28 23.10 13.19
C GLU A 278 15.76 22.81 13.12
N LYS A 279 15.27 22.36 11.96
CA LYS A 279 13.83 22.18 11.68
C LYS A 279 13.43 20.72 11.64
N GLN A 280 12.26 20.39 12.20
CA GLN A 280 11.69 19.05 12.09
C GLN A 280 11.31 18.76 10.64
N ILE A 281 11.70 17.59 10.12
CA ILE A 281 11.29 17.18 8.76
C ILE A 281 9.84 16.66 8.79
N MET A 282 9.55 15.81 9.78
CA MET A 282 8.24 15.19 9.96
C MET A 282 7.56 15.80 11.19
N GLU A 283 6.35 16.32 11.01
CA GLU A 283 5.58 16.93 12.09
C GLU A 283 4.29 16.15 12.32
N ALA A 284 4.08 15.68 13.55
CA ALA A 284 2.85 15.03 13.94
C ALA A 284 1.90 16.00 14.64
N HIS A 285 0.68 16.08 14.10
CA HIS A 285 -0.44 16.90 14.61
C HIS A 285 -1.41 16.11 15.47
N SER A 286 -1.06 14.87 15.79
CA SER A 286 -1.78 13.99 16.71
C SER A 286 -0.85 13.55 17.83
N GLY A 287 -1.36 13.58 19.07
CA GLY A 287 -0.70 12.96 20.21
C GLY A 287 -0.68 11.44 20.10
N ASP A 288 0.18 10.80 20.87
CA ASP A 288 0.12 9.34 21.00
C ASP A 288 -1.08 8.95 21.87
N ARG A 289 -2.09 8.36 21.23
CA ARG A 289 -3.35 7.93 21.86
C ARG A 289 -3.65 6.47 21.56
N GLY A 290 -2.66 5.70 21.10
CA GLY A 290 -2.89 4.34 20.63
C GLY A 290 -3.71 4.24 19.33
N TRP A 291 -3.84 5.33 18.56
CA TRP A 291 -4.60 5.37 17.30
C TRP A 291 -3.93 4.67 16.13
N SER A 292 -4.74 4.03 15.28
CA SER A 292 -4.31 3.39 14.04
C SER A 292 -3.78 4.31 12.94
N PHE A 293 -3.46 5.56 13.26
CA PHE A 293 -2.92 6.53 12.32
C PHE A 293 -2.23 7.68 13.06
N ILE A 294 -1.47 8.48 12.31
CA ILE A 294 -1.04 9.80 12.75
C ILE A 294 -1.50 10.85 11.74
N LYS A 295 -1.75 12.05 12.24
CA LYS A 295 -1.87 13.25 11.41
C LYS A 295 -0.46 13.76 11.12
N LEU A 296 0.05 13.50 9.92
CA LEU A 296 1.43 13.81 9.52
C LEU A 296 1.46 14.99 8.56
N SER A 297 2.40 15.92 8.75
CA SER A 297 2.88 16.80 7.69
C SER A 297 4.39 16.64 7.51
N ILE A 298 4.85 16.95 6.30
CA ILE A 298 6.27 17.16 6.03
C ILE A 298 6.51 18.67 6.00
N ASN A 299 7.62 19.11 6.58
CA ASN A 299 7.99 20.52 6.63
C ASN A 299 8.08 21.11 5.22
N GLN A 300 7.34 22.20 4.99
CA GLN A 300 7.17 22.77 3.66
C GLN A 300 8.47 23.40 3.14
N GLU A 301 9.23 24.08 4.00
CA GLU A 301 10.50 24.67 3.61
C GLU A 301 11.51 23.60 3.19
N PHE A 302 11.52 22.45 3.88
CA PHE A 302 12.34 21.30 3.49
C PHE A 302 11.95 20.78 2.10
N LEU A 303 10.65 20.63 1.82
CA LEU A 303 10.16 20.18 0.52
C LEU A 303 10.54 21.13 -0.60
N GLU A 304 10.39 22.44 -0.37
CA GLU A 304 10.71 23.49 -1.35
C GLU A 304 12.22 23.62 -1.58
N HIS A 305 13.02 23.57 -0.51
CA HIS A 305 14.47 23.67 -0.61
C HIS A 305 15.09 22.58 -1.49
N PHE A 306 14.61 21.35 -1.32
CA PHE A 306 15.07 20.18 -2.09
C PHE A 306 14.19 19.87 -3.31
N GLU A 307 13.19 20.70 -3.60
CA GLU A 307 12.28 20.56 -4.75
C GLU A 307 11.72 19.13 -4.92
N PHE A 308 11.20 18.56 -3.84
CA PHE A 308 10.60 17.24 -3.88
C PHE A 308 9.36 17.23 -4.79
N GLN A 309 9.37 16.36 -5.79
CA GLN A 309 8.25 16.21 -6.73
C GLN A 309 8.04 14.74 -7.10
N LEU A 310 6.80 14.40 -7.43
CA LEU A 310 6.44 13.13 -8.04
C LEU A 310 6.35 13.33 -9.55
N ILE A 311 6.91 12.40 -10.30
CA ILE A 311 6.88 12.40 -11.77
C ILE A 311 6.42 11.04 -12.29
N SER A 312 5.89 11.01 -13.50
CA SER A 312 5.61 9.78 -14.24
C SER A 312 6.85 9.27 -14.98
N GLU A 313 6.75 8.07 -15.55
CA GLU A 313 7.86 7.45 -16.30
C GLU A 313 8.22 8.25 -17.56
N GLU A 314 7.23 8.82 -18.23
CA GLU A 314 7.41 9.60 -19.46
C GLU A 314 8.17 10.90 -19.23
N GLN A 315 8.16 11.42 -18.00
CA GLN A 315 8.82 12.68 -17.64
C GLN A 315 10.31 12.50 -17.31
N ILE A 316 10.80 11.26 -17.17
CA ILE A 316 12.17 10.99 -16.70
C ILE A 316 13.23 11.58 -17.62
N ASP A 317 13.01 11.49 -18.93
CA ASP A 317 13.98 11.95 -19.94
C ASP A 317 14.11 13.48 -20.00
N ASP A 318 13.07 14.20 -19.52
CA ASP A 318 13.07 15.66 -19.42
C ASP A 318 13.76 16.18 -18.15
N ILE A 319 14.07 15.30 -17.18
CA ILE A 319 14.70 15.71 -15.92
C ILE A 319 16.22 15.88 -16.09
N ASP A 320 16.73 17.03 -15.68
CA ASP A 320 18.16 17.28 -15.57
C ASP A 320 18.80 16.40 -14.47
N LYS A 321 19.31 15.23 -14.87
CA LYS A 321 20.00 14.27 -14.00
C LYS A 321 21.30 14.83 -13.40
N SER A 322 21.85 15.94 -13.90
CA SER A 322 22.99 16.61 -13.26
C SER A 322 22.57 17.36 -11.99
N ARG A 323 21.32 17.84 -11.94
CA ARG A 323 20.76 18.62 -10.84
C ARG A 323 19.86 17.83 -9.90
N TYR A 324 19.20 16.78 -10.38
CA TYR A 324 18.23 16.00 -9.61
C TYR A 324 18.63 14.54 -9.44
N TRP A 325 18.32 13.98 -8.27
CA TRP A 325 18.19 12.53 -8.09
C TRP A 325 16.79 12.12 -8.56
N ILE A 326 16.70 11.01 -9.28
CA ILE A 326 15.44 10.36 -9.66
C ILE A 326 15.38 9.04 -8.89
N LEU A 327 14.36 8.88 -8.04
CA LEU A 327 14.19 7.74 -7.17
C LEU A 327 13.09 6.81 -7.71
N GLU A 328 13.49 5.58 -7.95
CA GLU A 328 12.64 4.45 -8.28
C GLU A 328 12.44 3.58 -7.02
N ASP A 329 11.20 3.17 -6.76
CA ASP A 329 10.90 2.20 -5.72
C ASP A 329 10.97 0.79 -6.29
N THR A 330 11.85 -0.03 -5.71
CA THR A 330 12.09 -1.41 -6.13
C THR A 330 11.45 -2.42 -5.18
N GLY A 331 10.63 -1.97 -4.23
CA GLY A 331 9.77 -2.83 -3.42
C GLY A 331 10.05 -2.73 -1.93
N HIS A 332 10.19 -3.86 -1.26
CA HIS A 332 10.35 -3.92 0.19
C HIS A 332 11.79 -4.26 0.60
N GLY A 333 12.11 -4.11 1.88
CA GLY A 333 13.44 -4.41 2.40
C GLY A 333 14.45 -3.26 2.32
N THR A 334 15.71 -3.58 2.59
CA THR A 334 16.84 -2.64 2.55
C THR A 334 17.26 -2.36 1.11
N LYS A 335 17.62 -1.12 0.77
CA LYS A 335 17.99 -0.75 -0.61
C LYS A 335 16.82 -0.86 -1.58
N SER A 336 15.61 -0.59 -1.07
CA SER A 336 14.37 -0.60 -1.84
C SER A 336 14.12 0.72 -2.59
N LEU A 337 15.07 1.65 -2.55
CA LEU A 337 15.10 2.83 -3.41
C LEU A 337 16.34 2.79 -4.30
N LYS A 338 16.13 2.82 -5.60
CA LYS A 338 17.18 2.90 -6.62
C LYS A 338 17.23 4.30 -7.20
N CYS A 339 18.43 4.82 -7.46
CA CYS A 339 18.59 6.04 -8.25
C CYS A 339 18.84 5.69 -9.71
N LEU A 340 18.14 6.38 -10.61
CA LEU A 340 18.33 6.28 -12.05
C LEU A 340 19.48 7.16 -12.57
#